data_AF-A0A535M3R6-F1
#
_entry.id   AF-A0A535M3R6-F1
#
_cell.length_a   1.000
_cell.length_b   1.000
_cell.length_c   1.000
_cell.angle_alpha   90.00
_cell.angle_beta   90.00
_cell.angle_gamma   90.00
#
_symmetry.space_group_name_H-M   'P 1'
#
loop_
_entity.id
_entity.type
_entity.pdbx_description
1 polymer ?
#
loop_
_entity_poly.entity_id
_entity_poly.type
_entity_poly.pdbx_seq_one_letter_code
_entity_poly.pdbx_strand_id
1 'polypeptide(L)'
;MSTLLVVVLLRAYRKQVRQWKSFRINLSGDSITRTQDGYPTVTLNANAVSRIRTTPGQGMSLWTSGGTPVLNIPETLDRYDECRAILAHWCRIEELDHKPLVMRFRWPLSLTLLAAFFYLNHTNDQTIVVVLGIPVVVLLLVSHFLMRMSPDIDRRTKRLSWVALIGIIEILFRIYVVVRASGRQ
;
A
#
# COMPACT_ATOMS: atom_id res chain seq x y z
N MET A 1 16.87 6.26 -21.48
CA MET A 1 15.81 5.75 -20.59
C MET A 1 16.27 5.68 -19.12
N SER A 2 17.47 5.18 -18.82
CA SER A 2 17.97 4.98 -17.44
C SER A 2 18.12 6.26 -16.61
N THR A 3 18.61 7.36 -17.19
CA THR A 3 18.77 8.65 -16.48
C THR A 3 17.44 9.29 -16.11
N LEU A 4 16.45 9.23 -17.00
CA LEU A 4 15.11 9.76 -16.76
C LEU A 4 14.40 8.97 -15.65
N LEU A 5 14.54 7.64 -15.63
CA LEU A 5 14.02 6.79 -14.56
C LEU A 5 14.63 7.16 -13.21
N VAL A 6 15.95 7.32 -13.14
CA VAL A 6 16.65 7.72 -11.90
C VAL A 6 16.17 9.08 -11.40
N VAL A 7 16.03 10.08 -12.29
CA VAL A 7 15.54 11.41 -11.93
C VAL A 7 14.11 11.34 -11.39
N VAL A 8 13.23 10.55 -12.01
CA VAL A 8 11.84 10.36 -11.56
C VAL A 8 11.80 9.70 -10.18
N LEU A 9 12.59 8.65 -9.97
CA LEU A 9 12.68 7.95 -8.67
C LEU A 9 13.22 8.86 -7.57
N LEU A 10 14.28 9.63 -7.84
CA LEU A 10 14.82 10.58 -6.87
C LEU A 10 13.82 11.68 -6.51
N ARG A 11 13.05 12.19 -7.49
CA ARG A 11 11.99 13.16 -7.24
C ARG A 11 10.86 12.56 -6.41
N ALA A 12 10.44 11.33 -6.71
CA ALA A 12 9.42 10.62 -5.95
C ALA A 12 9.87 10.39 -4.50
N TYR A 13 11.11 9.94 -4.30
CA TYR A 13 11.70 9.74 -2.98
C TYR A 13 11.76 11.04 -2.17
N ARG A 14 12.27 12.14 -2.75
CA ARG A 14 12.34 13.44 -2.07
C ARG A 14 10.95 13.96 -1.68
N LYS A 15 9.95 13.74 -2.52
CA LYS A 15 8.56 14.07 -2.21
C LYS A 15 8.06 13.25 -1.01
N GLN A 16 8.29 11.94 -1.03
CA GLN A 16 7.86 11.05 0.06
C GLN A 16 8.52 11.41 1.39
N VAL A 17 9.83 11.72 1.39
CA VAL A 17 10.54 12.21 2.57
C VAL A 17 9.93 13.52 3.09
N ARG A 18 9.58 14.45 2.19
CA ARG A 18 8.92 15.71 2.59
C ARG A 18 7.57 15.46 3.24
N GLN A 19 6.75 14.61 2.65
CA GLN A 19 5.43 14.24 3.20
C GLN A 19 5.56 13.50 4.53
N TRP A 20 6.62 12.75 4.74
CA TRP A 20 6.89 12.11 6.03
C TRP A 20 7.23 13.14 7.11
N LYS A 21 8.06 14.13 6.78
CA LYS A 21 8.48 15.19 7.70
C LYS A 21 7.33 16.13 8.13
N SER A 22 6.25 16.23 7.35
CA SER A 22 5.07 17.03 7.70
C SER A 22 4.02 16.25 8.49
N PHE A 23 4.27 14.99 8.83
CA PHE A 23 3.38 14.23 9.70
C PHE A 23 3.30 14.87 11.08
N ARG A 24 2.08 15.18 11.51
CA ARG A 24 1.77 15.73 12.83
C ARG A 24 0.57 15.02 13.41
N ILE A 25 0.64 14.77 14.72
CA ILE A 25 -0.47 14.28 15.52
C ILE A 25 -0.75 15.35 16.56
N ASN A 26 -2.02 15.76 16.65
CA ASN A 26 -2.52 16.61 17.70
C ASN A 26 -3.45 15.79 18.58
N LEU A 27 -3.14 15.72 19.88
CA LEU A 27 -3.94 15.07 20.89
C LEU A 27 -4.65 16.17 21.68
N SER A 28 -5.94 16.32 21.42
CA SER A 28 -6.85 17.10 22.27
C SER A 28 -7.59 16.11 23.16
N GLY A 29 -7.99 16.49 24.39
CA GLY A 29 -8.46 15.56 25.43
C GLY A 29 -9.35 14.41 24.93
N ASP A 30 -10.34 14.72 24.09
CA ASP A 30 -11.30 13.74 23.56
C ASP A 30 -11.13 13.43 22.07
N SER A 31 -10.07 13.92 21.42
CA SER A 31 -9.86 13.71 19.98
C SER A 31 -8.40 13.66 19.55
N ILE A 32 -8.10 12.75 18.63
CA ILE A 32 -6.81 12.66 17.96
C ILE A 32 -6.97 13.13 16.52
N THR A 33 -6.12 14.06 16.10
CA THR A 33 -6.10 14.58 14.72
C THR A 33 -4.74 14.35 14.09
N ARG A 34 -4.74 13.68 12.94
CA ARG A 34 -3.56 13.52 12.07
C ARG A 34 -3.62 14.53 10.93
N THR A 35 -2.54 15.29 10.76
CA THR A 35 -2.29 16.12 9.57
C THR A 35 -1.00 15.69 8.87
N GLN A 36 -1.02 15.69 7.54
CA GLN A 36 0.12 15.32 6.72
C GLN A 36 -0.04 15.89 5.30
N ASP A 37 1.04 16.43 4.71
CA ASP A 37 0.94 17.08 3.40
C ASP A 37 0.52 16.10 2.28
N GLY A 38 -0.52 16.49 1.55
CA GLY A 38 -1.05 15.71 0.42
C GLY A 38 -1.99 14.57 0.85
N TYR A 39 -2.27 14.43 2.13
CA TYR A 39 -3.25 13.48 2.68
C TYR A 39 -4.42 14.23 3.32
N PRO A 40 -5.62 13.62 3.36
CA PRO A 40 -6.72 14.20 4.11
C PRO A 40 -6.42 14.22 5.61
N THR A 41 -6.78 15.33 6.27
CA THR A 41 -6.82 15.41 7.73
C THR A 41 -7.80 14.36 8.25
N VAL A 42 -7.36 13.57 9.21
CA VAL A 42 -8.20 12.55 9.87
C VAL A 42 -8.32 12.94 11.33
N THR A 43 -9.55 13.15 11.77
CA THR A 43 -9.88 13.40 13.17
C THR A 43 -10.73 12.25 13.69
N LEU A 44 -10.35 11.73 14.85
CA LEU A 44 -11.00 10.59 15.50
C LEU A 44 -11.28 10.96 16.95
N ASN A 45 -12.49 10.67 17.42
CA ASN A 45 -12.85 10.84 18.82
C ASN A 45 -12.26 9.69 19.66
N ALA A 46 -11.81 9.97 20.88
CA ALA A 46 -11.27 8.96 21.80
C ALA A 46 -12.25 7.78 22.00
N ASN A 47 -13.54 8.06 22.14
CA ASN A 47 -14.59 7.04 22.32
C ASN A 47 -14.83 6.18 21.07
N ALA A 48 -14.39 6.64 19.89
CA ALA A 48 -14.49 5.86 18.67
C ALA A 48 -13.34 4.84 18.53
N VAL A 49 -12.28 4.96 19.33
CA VAL A 49 -11.15 4.03 19.34
C VAL A 49 -11.58 2.75 20.04
N SER A 50 -11.79 1.69 19.27
CA SER A 50 -12.15 0.37 19.82
C SER A 50 -10.93 -0.44 20.23
N ARG A 51 -9.79 -0.20 19.57
CA ARG A 51 -8.56 -0.98 19.77
C ARG A 51 -7.33 -0.22 19.29
N ILE A 52 -6.23 -0.38 20.01
CA ILE A 52 -4.91 0.11 19.61
C ILE A 52 -3.98 -1.10 19.47
N ARG A 53 -3.28 -1.21 18.35
CA ARG A 53 -2.31 -2.27 18.09
C ARG A 53 -0.94 -1.71 17.80
N THR A 54 0.10 -2.24 18.44
CA THR A 54 1.49 -1.90 18.15
C THR A 54 2.13 -3.00 17.31
N THR A 55 2.77 -2.62 16.21
CA THR A 55 3.54 -3.54 15.36
C THR A 55 5.02 -3.14 15.38
N PRO A 56 5.95 -4.06 15.73
CA PRO A 56 7.38 -3.76 15.80
C PRO A 56 7.92 -3.18 14.50
N GLY A 57 8.56 -2.02 14.56
CA GLY A 57 9.14 -1.32 13.41
C GLY A 57 8.12 -0.61 12.50
N GLN A 58 6.85 -0.52 12.92
CA GLN A 58 5.82 0.29 12.23
C GLN A 58 5.19 1.34 13.14
N GLY A 59 5.02 1.04 14.44
CA GLY A 59 4.35 1.93 15.40
C GLY A 59 2.95 1.45 15.79
N MET A 60 2.05 2.38 16.10
CA MET A 60 0.69 2.10 16.56
C MET A 60 -0.35 2.30 15.45
N SER A 61 -1.32 1.39 15.38
CA SER A 61 -2.52 1.51 14.55
C SER A 61 -3.75 1.63 15.43
N LEU A 62 -4.54 2.67 15.22
CA LEU A 62 -5.81 2.91 15.90
C LEU A 62 -6.94 2.38 15.03
N TRP A 63 -7.78 1.55 15.64
CA TRP A 63 -8.91 0.89 14.98
C TRP A 63 -10.22 1.39 15.58
N THR A 64 -11.23 1.47 14.73
CA THR A 64 -12.62 1.71 15.12
C THR A 64 -13.42 0.42 14.99
N SER A 65 -14.71 0.46 15.36
CA SER A 65 -15.62 -0.68 15.22
C SER A 65 -15.76 -1.23 13.79
N GLY A 66 -15.41 -0.43 12.78
CA GLY A 66 -15.46 -0.81 11.35
C GLY A 66 -14.37 -1.78 10.89
N GLY A 67 -13.51 -2.27 11.79
CA GLY A 67 -12.56 -3.35 11.48
C GLY A 67 -11.45 -2.99 10.50
N THR A 68 -11.23 -1.70 10.20
CA THR A 68 -10.05 -1.22 9.45
C THR A 68 -9.30 -0.16 10.28
N PRO A 69 -7.97 -0.08 10.15
CA PRO A 69 -7.20 0.92 10.87
C PRO A 69 -7.52 2.29 10.28
N VAL A 70 -7.92 3.23 11.13
CA VAL A 70 -8.32 4.58 10.72
C VAL A 70 -7.14 5.54 10.77
N LEU A 71 -6.20 5.29 11.69
CA LEU A 71 -5.06 6.16 11.90
C LEU A 71 -3.84 5.34 12.30
N ASN A 72 -2.74 5.54 11.57
CA ASN A 72 -1.44 4.93 11.85
C ASN A 72 -0.47 6.00 12.37
N ILE A 73 0.19 5.70 13.50
CA ILE A 73 1.18 6.53 14.17
C ILE A 73 2.53 5.82 14.07
N PRO A 74 3.49 6.37 13.32
CA PRO A 74 4.77 5.72 13.14
C PRO A 74 5.60 5.71 14.42
N GLU A 75 6.38 4.65 14.62
CA GLU A 75 7.36 4.55 15.71
C GLU A 75 8.46 5.63 15.60
N THR A 76 8.70 6.14 14.39
CA THR A 76 9.67 7.22 14.15
C THR A 76 9.11 8.62 14.47
N LEU A 77 7.94 8.72 15.10
CA LEU A 77 7.35 10.02 15.48
C LEU A 77 8.18 10.66 16.60
N ASP A 78 8.43 11.97 16.50
CA ASP A 78 9.01 12.73 17.60
C ASP A 78 8.12 12.60 18.85
N ARG A 79 8.70 12.24 19.99
CA ARG A 79 7.97 12.00 21.26
C ARG A 79 6.93 10.87 21.15
N TYR A 80 7.24 9.84 20.36
CA TYR A 80 6.40 8.65 20.22
C TYR A 80 6.00 8.02 21.56
N ASP A 81 6.93 7.91 22.52
CA ASP A 81 6.65 7.33 23.84
C ASP A 81 5.62 8.12 24.63
N GLU A 82 5.66 9.45 24.55
CA GLU A 82 4.66 10.31 25.20
C GLU A 82 3.29 10.16 24.54
N CYS A 83 3.26 10.08 23.21
CA CYS A 83 2.03 9.80 22.47
C CYS A 83 1.44 8.43 22.85
N ARG A 84 2.29 7.40 22.97
CA ARG A 84 1.91 6.06 23.43
C ARG A 84 1.36 6.08 24.85
N ALA A 85 2.01 6.80 25.76
CA ALA A 85 1.54 6.95 27.14
C ALA A 85 0.15 7.59 27.20
N ILE A 86 -0.10 8.67 26.46
CA ILE A 86 -1.42 9.32 26.41
C ILE A 86 -2.47 8.35 25.84
N LEU A 87 -2.17 7.67 24.75
CA LEU A 87 -3.10 6.74 24.10
C LEU A 87 -3.39 5.49 24.93
N ALA A 88 -2.45 5.05 25.76
CA ALA A 88 -2.67 3.95 26.69
C ALA A 88 -3.77 4.24 27.73
N HIS A 89 -4.07 5.53 27.99
CA HIS A 89 -5.18 5.92 28.87
C HIS A 89 -6.54 5.78 28.17
N TRP A 90 -6.59 5.85 26.84
CA TRP A 90 -7.84 5.76 26.08
C TRP A 90 -8.28 4.32 25.86
N CYS A 91 -7.34 3.44 25.54
CA CYS A 91 -7.62 2.04 25.26
C CYS A 91 -6.38 1.18 25.53
N ARG A 92 -6.60 -0.09 25.90
CA ARG A 92 -5.52 -1.05 26.08
C ARG A 92 -4.77 -1.24 24.75
N ILE A 93 -3.45 -1.10 24.80
CA ILE A 93 -2.57 -1.32 23.66
C ILE A 93 -2.28 -2.82 23.56
N GLU A 94 -2.69 -3.44 22.45
CA GLU A 94 -2.33 -4.81 22.08
C GLU A 94 -0.96 -4.79 21.39
N GLU A 95 -0.01 -5.57 21.88
CA GLU A 95 1.28 -5.76 21.22
C GLU A 95 1.21 -6.97 20.31
N LEU A 96 1.57 -6.78 19.03
CA LEU A 96 1.72 -7.88 18.10
C LEU A 96 3.15 -8.40 18.18
N ASP A 97 3.31 -9.67 18.56
CA ASP A 97 4.63 -10.29 18.68
C ASP A 97 5.36 -10.40 17.34
N HIS A 98 4.62 -10.37 16.23
CA HIS A 98 5.16 -10.66 14.91
C HIS A 98 4.71 -9.66 13.85
N LYS A 99 5.62 -9.37 12.91
CA LYS A 99 5.28 -8.65 11.69
C LYS A 99 4.31 -9.50 10.85
N PRO A 100 3.27 -8.91 10.25
CA PRO A 100 2.37 -9.67 9.39
C PRO A 100 3.15 -10.31 8.23
N LEU A 101 2.85 -11.58 7.91
CA LEU A 101 3.51 -12.36 6.86
C LEU A 101 3.60 -11.60 5.53
N VAL A 102 2.55 -10.84 5.19
CA VAL A 102 2.48 -9.99 4.00
C VAL A 102 3.64 -9.00 3.92
N MET A 103 4.09 -8.41 5.05
CA MET A 103 5.23 -7.51 5.05
C MET A 103 6.55 -8.22 4.79
N ARG A 104 6.73 -9.42 5.34
CA ARG A 104 7.94 -10.23 5.13
C ARG A 104 8.09 -10.60 3.66
N PHE A 105 6.98 -10.92 2.99
CA PHE A 105 6.98 -11.34 1.60
C PHE A 105 6.74 -10.21 0.59
N ARG A 106 6.56 -8.96 1.03
CA ARG A 106 6.23 -7.84 0.13
C ARG A 106 7.27 -7.62 -0.96
N TRP A 107 8.55 -7.60 -0.59
CA TRP A 107 9.65 -7.42 -1.54
C TRP A 107 9.85 -8.63 -2.45
N PRO A 108 9.96 -9.88 -1.92
CA PRO A 108 10.00 -11.07 -2.76
C PRO A 108 8.84 -11.15 -3.74
N LEU A 109 7.60 -10.95 -3.28
CA LEU A 109 6.41 -11.01 -4.12
C LEU A 109 6.46 -9.96 -5.24
N SER A 110 6.87 -8.73 -4.91
CA SER A 110 6.97 -7.66 -5.91
C SER A 110 8.03 -7.97 -6.97
N LEU A 111 9.17 -8.55 -6.57
CA LEU A 111 10.21 -9.00 -7.51
C LEU A 111 9.75 -10.19 -8.36
N THR A 112 9.05 -11.15 -7.75
CA THR A 112 8.47 -12.31 -8.46
C THR A 112 7.46 -11.84 -9.50
N LEU A 113 6.57 -10.91 -9.17
CA LEU A 113 5.60 -10.37 -10.12
C LEU A 113 6.26 -9.61 -11.26
N LEU A 114 7.31 -8.84 -10.96
CA LEU A 114 8.09 -8.15 -11.99
C LEU A 114 8.78 -9.15 -12.93
N ALA A 115 9.40 -10.19 -12.39
CA ALA A 115 10.02 -11.25 -13.19
C ALA A 115 8.99 -12.00 -14.04
N ALA A 116 7.82 -12.33 -13.46
CA ALA A 116 6.72 -12.98 -14.18
C ALA A 116 6.22 -12.11 -15.33
N PHE A 117 6.09 -10.79 -15.12
CA PHE A 117 5.70 -9.85 -16.18
C PHE A 117 6.70 -9.84 -17.35
N PHE A 118 8.00 -9.80 -17.07
CA PHE A 118 9.03 -9.88 -18.12
C PHE A 118 9.00 -11.22 -18.85
N TYR A 119 8.85 -12.32 -18.11
CA TYR A 119 8.80 -13.66 -18.69
C TYR A 119 7.58 -13.87 -19.59
N LEU A 120 6.39 -13.43 -19.16
CA LEU A 120 5.15 -13.48 -19.94
C LEU A 120 5.24 -12.72 -21.27
N ASN A 121 5.96 -11.60 -21.28
CA ASN A 121 6.16 -10.80 -22.48
C ASN A 121 7.16 -11.42 -23.47
N HIS A 122 8.04 -12.32 -23.02
CA HIS A 122 9.06 -12.93 -23.87
C HIS A 122 8.70 -14.36 -24.32
N THR A 123 7.88 -15.08 -23.58
CA THR A 123 7.50 -16.46 -23.92
C THR A 123 6.40 -16.52 -24.98
N ASN A 124 6.51 -17.45 -25.93
CA ASN A 124 5.49 -17.72 -26.96
C ASN A 124 4.63 -18.95 -26.65
N ASP A 125 4.94 -19.68 -25.57
CA ASP A 125 4.17 -20.84 -25.16
C ASP A 125 2.80 -20.41 -24.63
N GLN A 126 1.73 -20.82 -25.32
CA GLN A 126 0.35 -20.48 -24.94
C GLN A 126 -0.01 -20.94 -23.53
N THR A 127 0.37 -22.15 -23.16
CA THR A 127 0.02 -22.73 -21.86
C THR A 127 0.61 -21.88 -20.76
N ILE A 128 1.88 -21.49 -20.89
CA ILE A 128 2.57 -20.63 -19.92
C ILE A 128 1.92 -19.25 -19.86
N VAL A 129 1.64 -18.63 -21.01
CA VAL A 129 1.04 -17.27 -21.06
C VAL A 129 -0.33 -17.25 -20.39
N VAL A 130 -1.16 -18.26 -20.61
CA VAL A 130 -2.51 -18.34 -20.02
C VAL A 130 -2.44 -18.66 -18.54
N VAL A 131 -1.71 -19.70 -18.15
CA VAL A 131 -1.64 -20.20 -16.76
C VAL A 131 -1.01 -19.18 -15.82
N LEU A 132 0.02 -18.44 -16.26
CA LEU A 132 0.64 -17.39 -15.44
C LEU A 132 -0.03 -16.02 -15.62
N GLY A 133 -0.52 -15.72 -16.83
CA GLY A 133 -1.09 -14.41 -17.13
C GLY A 133 -2.39 -14.13 -16.40
N ILE A 134 -3.31 -15.10 -16.33
CA ILE A 134 -4.61 -14.93 -15.65
C ILE A 134 -4.42 -14.61 -14.15
N PRO A 135 -3.66 -15.40 -13.36
CA PRO A 135 -3.43 -15.09 -11.95
C PRO A 135 -2.78 -13.72 -11.73
N VAL A 136 -1.82 -13.33 -12.58
CA VAL A 136 -1.17 -12.00 -12.49
C VAL A 136 -2.20 -10.90 -12.71
N VAL A 137 -3.05 -11.01 -13.74
CA VAL A 137 -4.13 -10.04 -13.99
C VAL A 137 -5.08 -9.94 -12.81
N VAL A 138 -5.55 -11.08 -12.27
CA VAL A 138 -6.45 -11.11 -11.12
C VAL A 138 -5.80 -10.43 -9.91
N LEU A 139 -4.53 -10.75 -9.62
CA LEU A 139 -3.80 -10.14 -8.51
C LEU A 139 -3.64 -8.63 -8.67
N LEU A 140 -3.35 -8.14 -9.88
CA LEU A 140 -3.23 -6.72 -10.18
C LEU A 140 -4.58 -5.99 -10.02
N LEU A 141 -5.69 -6.60 -10.46
CA LEU A 141 -7.03 -6.05 -10.28
C LEU A 141 -7.43 -5.95 -8.80
N VAL A 142 -7.20 -7.02 -8.03
CA VAL A 142 -7.44 -7.02 -6.59
C VAL A 142 -6.60 -5.95 -5.90
N SER A 143 -5.31 -5.87 -6.24
CA SER A 143 -4.40 -4.86 -5.70
C SER A 143 -4.87 -3.44 -6.03
N HIS A 144 -5.34 -3.20 -7.26
CA HIS A 144 -5.88 -1.91 -7.67
C HIS A 144 -7.14 -1.54 -6.87
N PHE A 145 -8.05 -2.50 -6.66
CA PHE A 145 -9.27 -2.28 -5.88
C PHE A 145 -8.97 -1.95 -4.41
N LEU A 146 -8.10 -2.74 -3.76
CA LEU A 146 -7.66 -2.51 -2.38
C LEU A 146 -6.97 -1.13 -2.23
N MET A 147 -6.15 -0.74 -3.21
CA MET A 147 -5.49 0.58 -3.23
C MET A 147 -6.50 1.73 -3.29
N ARG A 148 -7.58 1.58 -4.07
CA ARG A 148 -8.62 2.60 -4.21
C ARG A 148 -9.44 2.75 -2.93
N MET A 149 -9.70 1.65 -2.23
CA MET A 149 -10.43 1.64 -0.96
C MET A 149 -9.61 2.20 0.21
N SER A 150 -8.28 2.08 0.19
CA SER A 150 -7.44 2.50 1.31
C SER A 150 -7.50 4.02 1.58
N PRO A 151 -7.82 4.47 2.81
CA PRO A 151 -7.81 5.89 3.18
C PRO A 151 -6.40 6.47 3.31
N ASP A 152 -5.39 5.60 3.46
CA ASP A 152 -3.99 5.98 3.67
C ASP A 152 -3.22 6.24 2.38
N ILE A 153 -3.89 6.30 1.23
CA ILE A 153 -3.27 6.55 -0.07
C ILE A 153 -3.70 7.91 -0.60
N ASP A 154 -2.73 8.73 -0.97
CA ASP A 154 -2.98 10.10 -1.43
C ASP A 154 -3.80 10.10 -2.74
N ARG A 155 -4.62 11.14 -2.91
CA ARG A 155 -5.53 11.27 -4.05
C ARG A 155 -4.80 11.23 -5.40
N ARG A 156 -3.55 11.71 -5.45
CA ARG A 156 -2.75 11.71 -6.69
C ARG A 156 -2.24 10.31 -7.03
N THR A 157 -1.79 9.53 -6.05
CA THR A 157 -1.45 8.12 -6.25
C THR A 157 -2.66 7.30 -6.67
N LYS A 158 -3.84 7.54 -6.07
CA LYS A 158 -5.10 6.93 -6.54
C LYS A 158 -5.48 7.33 -7.98
N ARG A 159 -5.00 8.48 -8.47
CA ARG A 159 -5.17 8.90 -9.87
C ARG A 159 -4.14 8.23 -10.77
N LEU A 160 -2.89 8.14 -10.34
CA LEU A 160 -1.82 7.46 -11.06
C LEU A 160 -2.04 5.94 -11.14
N SER A 161 -2.79 5.34 -10.21
CA SER A 161 -3.11 3.91 -10.28
C SER A 161 -3.93 3.54 -11.52
N TRP A 162 -4.57 4.49 -12.20
CA TRP A 162 -5.18 4.27 -13.51
C TRP A 162 -4.15 3.91 -14.58
N VAL A 163 -2.93 4.44 -14.49
CA VAL A 163 -1.82 4.07 -15.39
C VAL A 163 -1.45 2.61 -15.21
N ALA A 164 -1.61 2.04 -14.01
CA ALA A 164 -1.37 0.61 -13.78
C ALA A 164 -2.35 -0.29 -14.56
N LEU A 165 -3.54 0.20 -14.94
CA LEU A 165 -4.46 -0.55 -15.80
C LEU A 165 -3.89 -0.77 -17.21
N ILE A 166 -2.97 0.09 -17.68
CA ILE A 166 -2.31 -0.11 -18.98
C ILE A 166 -1.54 -1.43 -18.98
N GLY A 167 -0.82 -1.76 -17.89
CA GLY A 167 -0.12 -3.03 -17.76
C GLY A 167 -1.06 -4.23 -17.73
N ILE A 168 -2.26 -4.08 -17.15
CA ILE A 168 -3.29 -5.13 -17.17
C ILE A 168 -3.79 -5.35 -18.60
N ILE A 169 -4.08 -4.28 -19.33
CA ILE A 169 -4.54 -4.33 -20.74
C ILE A 169 -3.46 -4.97 -21.62
N GLU A 170 -2.19 -4.65 -21.40
CA GLU A 170 -1.06 -5.26 -22.11
C GLU A 170 -1.02 -6.79 -21.93
N ILE A 171 -1.10 -7.28 -20.69
CA ILE A 171 -1.09 -8.73 -20.42
C ILE A 171 -2.32 -9.40 -21.06
N LEU A 172 -3.49 -8.80 -20.95
CA LEU A 172 -4.72 -9.32 -21.59
C LEU A 172 -4.58 -9.38 -23.11
N PHE A 173 -4.00 -8.34 -23.71
CA PHE A 173 -3.72 -8.32 -25.15
C PHE A 173 -2.72 -9.40 -25.55
N ARG A 174 -1.67 -9.62 -24.76
CA ARG A 174 -0.70 -10.70 -24.98
C ARG A 174 -1.37 -12.08 -24.95
N ILE A 175 -2.21 -12.34 -23.95
CA ILE A 175 -2.99 -13.58 -23.85
C ILE A 175 -3.87 -13.76 -25.10
N TYR A 176 -4.60 -12.71 -25.50
CA TYR A 176 -5.47 -12.75 -26.68
C TYR A 176 -4.70 -13.10 -27.96
N VAL A 177 -3.55 -12.44 -28.19
CA VAL A 177 -2.73 -12.67 -29.38
C VAL A 177 -2.23 -14.11 -29.45
N VAL A 178 -1.73 -14.65 -28.33
CA VAL A 178 -1.18 -16.01 -28.29
C VAL A 178 -2.27 -17.07 -28.46
N VAL A 179 -3.41 -16.93 -27.78
CA VAL A 179 -4.55 -17.86 -27.94
C VAL A 179 -5.09 -17.85 -29.37
N ARG A 180 -5.19 -16.65 -29.98
CA ARG A 180 -5.63 -16.51 -31.38
C ARG A 180 -4.65 -17.14 -32.37
N ALA A 181 -3.35 -17.07 -32.11
CA ALA A 181 -2.33 -17.66 -32.97
C ALA A 181 -2.42 -19.19 -32.98
N SER A 182 -2.67 -19.82 -31.83
CA SER A 182 -2.75 -21.28 -31.72
C SER A 182 -4.03 -21.87 -32.33
N GLY A 183 -5.15 -21.13 -32.32
CA GLY A 183 -6.39 -21.59 -32.97
C GLY A 183 -6.39 -21.55 -34.51
N ARG A 184 -5.26 -21.13 -35.11
CA ARG A 184 -5.06 -21.11 -36.58
C ARG A 184 -4.18 -22.26 -37.09
N GLN A 185 -3.63 -23.09 -36.20
CA GLN A 185 -2.88 -24.30 -36.53
C GLN A 185 -3.80 -25.52 -36.43
#